data_AF-A0A2S6BUM4-F1
#
_entry.id   AF-A0A2S6BUM4-F1
#
_cell.length_a   1.000
_cell.length_b   1.000
_cell.length_c   1.000
_cell.angle_alpha   90.00
_cell.angle_beta   90.00
_cell.angle_gamma   90.00
#
_symmetry.space_group_name_H-M   'P 1'
#
loop_
_entity.id
_entity.type
_entity.pdbx_description
1 polymer ?
#
loop_
_entity_poly.entity_id
_entity_poly.type
_entity_poly.pdbx_seq_one_letter_code
_entity_poly.pdbx_strand_id
1 'polypeptide(L)' 'MRATLVRRAGMPQFPGMYRKNNVPAWQRLHQTHDGVRQWNKGPRAKYMLYPYYALLISTTAASQYMMFRMVFGKKTWF' A
#
# COMPACT_ATOMS: atom_id res chain seq x y z
N MET A 1 -47.16 -20.66 -17.03
CA MET A 1 -46.52 -21.44 -15.94
C MET A 1 -45.42 -22.27 -16.61
N ARG A 2 -44.13 -22.20 -16.29
CA ARG A 2 -43.48 -22.32 -14.99
C ARG A 2 -42.16 -21.54 -15.00
N ALA A 3 -42.01 -20.59 -14.08
CA ALA A 3 -40.71 -20.01 -13.78
C ALA A 3 -39.83 -21.10 -13.16
N THR A 4 -38.64 -21.23 -13.74
CA THR A 4 -37.57 -22.14 -13.36
C THR A 4 -37.26 -21.98 -11.87
N LEU A 5 -37.61 -23.01 -11.07
CA LEU A 5 -37.11 -23.17 -9.71
C LEU A 5 -35.60 -23.47 -9.80
N VAL A 6 -34.79 -22.42 -9.94
CA VAL A 6 -33.35 -22.53 -9.66
C VAL A 6 -33.22 -22.72 -8.15
N ARG A 7 -33.17 -23.99 -7.78
CA ARG A 7 -32.92 -24.53 -6.45
C ARG A 7 -31.74 -23.76 -5.82
N ARG A 8 -32.01 -23.01 -4.75
CA ARG A 8 -31.02 -22.37 -3.86
C ARG A 8 -30.20 -23.43 -3.10
N ALA A 9 -29.52 -24.33 -3.80
CA ALA A 9 -28.62 -25.30 -3.20
C ALA A 9 -27.23 -25.11 -3.81
N GLY A 10 -26.35 -24.43 -3.09
CA GLY A 10 -24.90 -24.49 -3.35
C GLY A 10 -24.24 -23.25 -3.95
N MET A 11 -24.76 -22.03 -3.78
CA MET A 11 -23.89 -20.87 -4.02
C MET A 11 -22.83 -20.85 -2.89
N PRO A 12 -21.52 -20.92 -3.21
CA PRO A 12 -20.48 -20.83 -2.19
C PRO A 12 -20.70 -19.53 -1.41
N GLN A 13 -20.64 -19.60 -0.08
CA GLN A 13 -20.67 -18.40 0.75
C GLN A 13 -19.47 -17.55 0.35
N PHE A 14 -19.70 -16.51 -0.47
CA PHE A 14 -18.67 -15.53 -0.73
C PHE A 14 -18.23 -14.97 0.62
N PRO A 15 -16.93 -14.98 0.94
CA PRO A 15 -16.44 -14.52 2.24
C PRO A 15 -16.77 -13.04 2.53
N GLY A 16 -17.27 -12.30 1.53
CA GLY A 16 -17.77 -10.94 1.62
C GLY A 16 -19.29 -10.77 1.76
N MET A 17 -20.12 -11.82 1.71
CA MET A 17 -21.59 -11.70 1.61
C MET A 17 -22.22 -10.92 2.77
N TYR A 18 -21.67 -11.04 3.99
CA TYR A 18 -22.13 -10.30 5.18
C TYR A 18 -21.16 -9.20 5.63
N ARG A 19 -20.10 -8.93 4.86
CA ARG A 19 -19.11 -7.89 5.21
C ARG A 19 -19.57 -6.56 4.67
N LYS A 20 -19.44 -5.49 5.47
CA LYS A 20 -19.67 -4.13 5.00
C LYS A 20 -18.77 -3.83 3.81
N ASN A 21 -19.36 -3.44 2.69
CA ASN A 21 -18.62 -3.01 1.51
C ASN A 21 -18.06 -1.60 1.73
N ASN A 22 -16.74 -1.49 1.86
CA ASN A 22 -16.03 -0.21 2.01
C ASN A 22 -15.51 0.35 0.67
N VAL A 23 -15.69 -0.36 -0.46
CA VAL A 23 -15.19 0.06 -1.77
C VAL A 23 -15.68 1.47 -2.14
N PRO A 24 -16.98 1.81 -2.04
CA PRO A 24 -17.44 3.17 -2.34
C PRO A 24 -16.82 4.24 -1.45
N ALA A 25 -16.53 3.92 -0.18
CA ALA A 25 -15.87 4.84 0.73
C ALA A 25 -14.42 5.11 0.30
N TRP A 26 -13.68 4.08 -0.10
CA TRP A 26 -12.33 4.21 -0.62
C TRP A 26 -12.29 4.90 -1.99
N GLN A 27 -13.28 4.66 -2.86
CA GLN A 27 -13.41 5.36 -4.13
C GLN A 27 -13.58 6.85 -3.91
N ARG A 28 -14.51 7.28 -3.02
CA ARG A 28 -14.66 8.68 -2.65
C ARG A 28 -13.35 9.29 -2.18
N LEU A 29 -12.65 8.64 -1.24
CA LEU A 29 -11.37 9.14 -0.71
C LEU A 29 -10.30 9.32 -1.80
N HIS A 30 -10.14 8.35 -2.71
CA HIS A 30 -9.08 8.42 -3.71
C HIS A 30 -9.44 9.29 -4.93
N GLN A 31 -10.72 9.43 -5.25
CA GLN A 31 -11.21 10.24 -6.37
C GLN A 31 -11.40 11.72 -6.01
N THR A 32 -11.32 12.10 -4.73
CA THR A 32 -11.31 13.52 -4.34
C THR A 32 -10.16 14.27 -5.03
N HIS A 33 -10.45 15.40 -5.67
CA HIS A 33 -9.47 16.27 -6.33
C HIS A 33 -8.81 17.23 -5.33
N ASP A 34 -8.08 16.68 -4.38
CA ASP A 34 -7.35 17.39 -3.30
C ASP A 34 -5.90 17.74 -3.66
N GLY A 35 -5.44 17.38 -4.86
CA GLY A 35 -4.05 17.55 -5.29
C GLY A 35 -3.06 16.62 -4.60
N VAL A 36 -3.51 15.71 -3.74
CA VAL A 36 -2.66 14.78 -3.00
C VAL A 36 -2.33 13.56 -3.88
N ARG A 37 -1.08 13.12 -3.82
CA ARG A 37 -0.63 11.89 -4.50
C ARG A 37 -1.37 10.66 -3.95
N GLN A 38 -1.68 9.71 -4.82
CA GLN A 38 -2.47 8.52 -4.49
C GLN A 38 -1.97 7.77 -3.24
N TRP A 39 -0.65 7.60 -3.10
CA TRP A 39 -0.04 6.91 -1.95
C TRP A 39 -0.16 7.67 -0.62
N ASN A 40 -0.46 8.97 -0.64
CA ASN A 40 -0.56 9.82 0.55
C ASN A 40 -2.01 10.12 0.97
N LYS A 41 -3.01 9.57 0.26
CA LYS A 41 -4.44 9.85 0.54
C LYS A 41 -4.99 9.08 1.75
N GLY A 42 -4.44 7.90 2.04
CA GLY A 42 -4.96 7.03 3.09
C GLY A 42 -4.73 7.60 4.50
N PRO A 43 -5.63 7.32 5.48
CA PRO A 43 -5.48 7.80 6.85
C PRO A 43 -4.21 7.29 7.54
N ARG A 44 -3.70 6.13 7.11
CA ARG A 44 -2.46 5.53 7.60
C ARG A 44 -1.24 5.83 6.74
N ALA A 45 -1.41 6.56 5.64
CA ALA A 45 -0.33 6.75 4.67
C ALA A 45 0.90 7.40 5.32
N LYS A 46 0.71 8.49 6.08
CA LYS A 46 1.81 9.19 6.75
C LYS A 46 2.57 8.30 7.75
N TYR A 47 1.83 7.49 8.52
CA TYR A 47 2.42 6.55 9.48
C TYR A 47 3.26 5.45 8.82
N MET A 48 2.94 5.07 7.58
CA MET A 48 3.72 4.09 6.83
C MET A 48 4.86 4.74 6.04
N LEU A 49 4.61 5.91 5.44
CA LEU A 49 5.54 6.59 4.55
C LEU A 49 6.71 7.23 5.29
N TYR A 50 6.51 7.81 6.48
CA TYR A 50 7.60 8.46 7.21
C TYR A 50 8.71 7.48 7.64
N PRO A 51 8.41 6.31 8.24
CA PRO A 51 9.43 5.30 8.50
C PRO A 51 10.09 4.80 7.22
N TYR A 52 9.32 4.61 6.14
CA TYR A 52 9.86 4.21 4.85
C TYR A 52 10.85 5.25 4.30
N TYR A 53 10.54 6.54 4.34
CA TYR A 53 11.45 7.60 3.89
C TYR A 53 12.70 7.70 4.76
N ALA A 54 12.57 7.53 6.09
CA ALA A 54 13.72 7.52 6.99
C ALA A 54 14.68 6.35 6.66
N LEU A 55 14.14 5.15 6.42
CA LEU A 55 14.93 3.99 6.02
C LEU A 55 15.56 4.17 4.65
N LEU A 56 14.80 4.67 3.67
CA LEU A 56 15.30 4.89 2.32
C LEU A 56 16.47 5.88 2.30
N ILE A 57 16.32 7.02 2.99
CA ILE A 57 17.36 8.05 3.05
C ILE A 57 18.59 7.52 3.78
N SER A 58 18.42 6.88 4.94
CA SER A 58 19.55 6.40 5.75
C SER A 58 20.33 5.29 5.04
N THR A 59 19.64 4.33 4.43
CA THR A 59 20.29 3.23 3.70
C THR A 59 20.98 3.73 2.43
N THR A 60 20.34 4.63 1.68
CA THR A 60 20.96 5.23 0.48
C THR A 60 22.22 6.02 0.85
N ALA A 61 22.16 6.84 1.90
CA ALA A 61 23.31 7.60 2.38
C ALA A 61 24.45 6.68 2.84
N ALA A 62 24.12 5.62 3.58
CA ALA A 62 25.09 4.61 4.03
C ALA A 62 25.78 3.89 2.85
N SER A 63 25.01 3.46 1.85
CA SER A 63 25.55 2.83 0.65
C SER A 63 26.47 3.77 -0.12
N GLN A 64 26.05 5.03 -0.30
CA GLN A 64 26.84 6.02 -1.02
C GLN A 64 28.13 6.38 -0.27
N TYR A 65 28.08 6.50 1.07
CA TYR A 65 29.25 6.69 1.91
C TYR A 65 30.28 5.57 1.70
N MET A 66 29.86 4.31 1.78
CA MET A 66 30.76 3.17 1.59
C MET A 66 31.30 3.07 0.16
N MET A 67 30.49 3.44 -0.85
CA MET A 67 30.95 3.52 -2.23
C MET A 67 32.09 4.53 -2.37
N PHE A 68 31.93 5.75 -1.84
CA PHE A 68 32.99 6.76 -1.88
C PHE A 68 34.25 6.30 -1.13
N ARG A 69 34.08 5.68 0.03
CA ARG A 69 35.20 5.10 0.80
C ARG A 69 35.97 4.04 0.01
N MET A 70 35.28 3.17 -0.72
CA MET A 70 35.91 2.14 -1.56
C MET A 70 36.71 2.76 -2.71
N VAL A 71 36.24 3.86 -3.30
CA VAL A 71 37.01 4.62 -4.33
C VAL A 71 38.35 5.11 -3.75
N PHE A 72 38.38 5.50 -2.47
CA PHE A 72 39.61 5.88 -1.77
C PHE A 72 40.36 4.70 -1.10
N GLY A 73 40.03 3.46 -1.47
CA GLY A 73 40.69 2.25 -0.96
C GLY A 73 40.35 1.87 0.49
N LYS A 74 39.37 2.54 1.11
CA LYS A 74 38.92 2.24 2.48
C LYS A 74 37.82 1.19 2.45
N LYS A 75 38.07 0.03 3.06
CA LYS A 75 37.17 -1.15 3.01
C LYS A 75 36.21 -1.25 4.19
N THR A 76 36.43 -0.46 5.23
CA THR A 76 35.67 -0.45 6.49
C THR A 76 34.91 0.85 6.66
N TRP A 77 33.95 0.83 7.58
CA TRP A 77 33.13 1.99 7.94
C TRP A 77 33.96 3.16 8.51
N PHE A 78 35.07 2.84 9.18
CA PHE A 78 36.06 3.77 9.74
C PHE A 78 37.28 3.90 8.83
#